data_AF-A0A942L945-F1
#
_entry.id   AF-A0A942L945-F1
#
_cell.length_a   1.000
_cell.length_b   1.000
_cell.length_c   1.000
_cell.angle_alpha   90.00
_cell.angle_beta   90.00
_cell.angle_gamma   90.00
#
_symmetry.space_group_name_H-M   'P 1'
#
loop_
_entity.id
_entity.type
_entity.pdbx_description
1 polymer ?
#
loop_
_entity_poly.entity_id
_entity_poly.type
_entity_poly.pdbx_seq_one_letter_code
_entity_poly.pdbx_strand_id
1 'polypeptide(L)'
;MNKTININLGGIYFHIDEMAYEKLRRYLNAINASLSNDPYGKDEIIADIEARISELLSEKIKDDRQVVNEQHIDEIIKVMGQPEDYTFDEELFNDPKYSYQSTSATKKLFRDGDDKILGGVSSGLGHYFGIDAIWVRIFWLILVFGAGFGVLAYIIFWILVPEAKTTAEKLQMRGEAVNLSNIERKIKEEFNDLGDRINATGERIKNADYSRAKSGAQDIIDTLGKVLATFFMVVGKLIGILIIIIASSVIIGLIVGGFSLSTIGFLGIGNEFAQFPPFFYKTTVPIWLLVTFVFTAVAIPFIFLFMLGIRILSNNVKSMGKTFKLTLVGLWIVAILGLIFSGIEYSSKVAYDGFNTKNHDLLWTSTDTLNIKMIGDDQYADTKTMRKRHGFEIVVDNGVEKLYSSKIKLDIAKSDTNMAYIKIRKEAEGDTRSNANQFAEQIEYKFSLTDSNLQLDGYFLSNLENMYQNQEVELTLYLPVNSIIYLDKSTKTYLYNVDNVDDIYDDDMVRHHFKMTATGLECLDCSEIIKNKDDDELNMKIDVNGIDIRVNENGKKSRVKVGENILLNNKHWILTI
;
A
#
# COMPACT_ATOMS: atom_id res chain seq x y z
N MET A 1 -38.46 80.50 59.13
CA MET A 1 -38.68 79.14 58.61
C MET A 1 -37.84 79.02 57.36
N ASN A 2 -36.94 78.04 57.31
CA ASN A 2 -36.14 77.78 56.11
C ASN A 2 -37.00 77.05 55.08
N LYS A 3 -36.79 77.34 53.79
CA LYS A 3 -37.51 76.63 52.72
C LYS A 3 -36.91 75.24 52.56
N THR A 4 -37.76 74.28 52.22
CA THR A 4 -37.35 72.89 51.96
C THR A 4 -37.53 72.54 50.50
N ILE A 5 -36.56 71.86 49.91
CA ILE A 5 -36.49 71.45 48.50
C ILE A 5 -36.44 69.92 48.45
N ASN A 6 -37.16 69.34 47.49
CA ASN A 6 -37.11 67.90 47.25
C ASN A 6 -36.09 67.62 46.15
N ILE A 7 -35.16 66.69 46.40
CA ILE A 7 -34.13 66.32 45.43
C ILE A 7 -34.05 64.81 45.27
N ASN A 8 -33.54 64.36 44.12
CA ASN A 8 -33.23 62.96 43.84
C ASN A 8 -31.70 62.82 43.77
N LEU A 9 -31.14 61.92 44.57
CA LEU A 9 -29.71 61.57 44.58
C LEU A 9 -29.58 60.06 44.40
N GLY A 10 -28.93 59.61 43.32
CA GLY A 10 -28.72 58.18 43.05
C GLY A 10 -30.01 57.35 43.00
N GLY A 11 -31.16 57.96 42.68
CA GLY A 11 -32.46 57.29 42.62
C GLY A 11 -33.31 57.36 43.89
N ILE A 12 -32.85 58.02 44.96
CA ILE A 12 -33.57 58.17 46.26
C ILE A 12 -33.98 59.63 46.49
N TYR A 13 -35.18 59.84 47.02
CA TYR A 13 -35.75 61.18 47.27
C TYR A 13 -35.47 61.67 48.70
N PHE A 14 -34.95 62.90 48.82
CA PHE A 14 -34.70 63.57 50.11
C PHE A 14 -35.39 64.92 50.22
N HIS A 15 -35.83 65.27 51.43
CA HIS A 15 -36.29 66.60 51.82
C HIS A 15 -35.13 67.37 52.44
N ILE A 16 -34.66 68.43 51.79
CA ILE A 16 -33.44 69.16 52.14
C ILE A 16 -33.77 70.63 52.42
N ASP A 17 -33.12 71.25 53.40
CA ASP A 17 -33.14 72.71 53.60
C ASP A 17 -32.47 73.43 52.41
N GLU A 18 -33.03 74.55 51.94
CA GLU A 18 -32.50 75.39 50.87
C GLU A 18 -31.00 75.69 51.03
N MET A 19 -30.55 75.98 52.26
CA MET A 19 -29.12 76.23 52.53
C MET A 19 -28.26 74.96 52.40
N ALA A 20 -28.78 73.82 52.84
CA ALA A 20 -28.12 72.52 52.71
C ALA A 20 -28.06 72.06 51.24
N TYR A 21 -29.11 72.34 50.46
CA TYR A 21 -29.15 72.08 49.03
C TYR A 21 -28.07 72.85 48.28
N GLU A 22 -27.94 74.15 48.55
CA GLU A 22 -26.92 74.96 47.91
C GLU A 22 -25.51 74.46 48.23
N LYS A 23 -25.28 74.04 49.47
CA LYS A 23 -23.99 73.50 49.93
C LYS A 23 -23.65 72.19 49.21
N LEU A 24 -24.59 71.25 49.16
CA LEU A 24 -24.41 69.98 48.47
C LEU A 24 -24.21 70.18 46.96
N ARG A 25 -24.98 71.07 46.34
CA ARG A 25 -24.86 71.39 44.90
C ARG A 25 -23.51 72.01 44.57
N ARG A 26 -23.00 72.91 45.42
CA ARG A 26 -21.64 73.48 45.26
C ARG A 26 -20.57 72.38 45.37
N TYR A 27 -20.72 71.47 46.32
CA TYR A 27 -19.81 70.34 46.49
C TYR A 27 -19.77 69.42 45.27
N LEU A 28 -20.93 68.95 44.78
CA LEU A 28 -21.01 68.10 43.58
C LEU A 28 -20.47 68.80 42.33
N ASN A 29 -20.74 70.09 42.16
CA ASN A 29 -20.20 70.86 41.03
C ASN A 29 -18.68 71.03 41.09
N ALA A 30 -18.11 71.15 42.29
CA ALA A 30 -16.66 71.25 42.47
C ALA A 30 -15.96 69.93 42.13
N ILE A 31 -16.53 68.79 42.53
CA ILE A 31 -16.05 67.45 42.13
C ILE A 31 -16.15 67.27 40.61
N ASN A 32 -17.30 67.64 40.03
CA ASN A 32 -17.50 67.58 38.58
C ASN A 32 -16.46 68.44 37.83
N ALA A 33 -16.00 69.55 38.41
CA ALA A 33 -14.97 70.40 37.81
C ALA A 33 -13.54 69.85 37.98
N SER A 34 -13.25 69.04 39.00
CA SER A 34 -11.91 68.48 39.25
C SER A 34 -11.62 67.18 38.49
N LEU A 35 -12.64 66.48 37.99
CA LEU A 35 -12.48 65.27 37.17
C LEU A 35 -12.01 65.59 35.74
N SER A 36 -11.02 64.84 35.23
CA SER A 36 -10.40 65.01 33.90
C SER A 36 -11.38 64.95 32.71
N ASN A 37 -11.03 65.62 31.59
CA ASN A 37 -11.86 65.81 30.38
C ASN A 37 -12.15 64.53 29.53
N ASP A 38 -12.32 63.35 30.13
CA ASP A 38 -12.85 62.17 29.42
C ASP A 38 -14.39 62.14 29.54
N PRO A 39 -15.15 62.37 28.46
CA PRO A 39 -16.61 62.47 28.52
C PRO A 39 -17.32 61.18 28.95
N TYR A 40 -16.70 60.01 28.79
CA TYR A 40 -17.40 58.73 29.01
C TYR A 40 -17.16 58.14 30.42
N GLY A 41 -15.99 58.32 31.02
CA GLY A 41 -15.72 57.86 32.40
C GLY A 41 -16.21 58.82 33.48
N LYS A 42 -16.33 60.10 33.15
CA LYS A 42 -16.70 61.15 34.12
C LYS A 42 -18.13 61.01 34.63
N ASP A 43 -19.07 60.67 33.76
CA ASP A 43 -20.48 60.52 34.13
C ASP A 43 -20.71 59.28 35.01
N GLU A 44 -19.95 58.21 34.82
CA GLU A 44 -19.97 57.00 35.66
C GLU A 44 -19.45 57.29 37.08
N ILE A 45 -18.32 58.01 37.17
CA ILE A 45 -17.74 58.38 38.47
C ILE A 45 -18.67 59.30 39.27
N ILE A 46 -19.32 60.26 38.61
CA ILE A 46 -20.30 61.14 39.29
C ILE A 46 -21.53 60.34 39.74
N ALA A 47 -22.03 59.40 38.93
CA ALA A 47 -23.16 58.56 39.30
C ALA A 47 -22.86 57.70 40.55
N ASP A 48 -21.65 57.12 40.62
CA ASP A 48 -21.21 56.36 41.80
C ASP A 48 -21.07 57.23 43.05
N ILE A 49 -20.58 58.46 42.90
CA ILE A 49 -20.46 59.45 44.00
C ILE A 49 -21.85 59.86 44.52
N GLU A 50 -22.80 60.13 43.63
CA GLU A 50 -24.18 60.47 44.02
C GLU A 50 -24.87 59.30 44.72
N ALA A 51 -24.68 58.07 44.23
CA ALA A 51 -25.19 56.86 44.87
C ALA A 51 -24.62 56.69 46.28
N ARG A 52 -23.31 56.93 46.47
CA ARG A 52 -22.68 56.85 47.79
C ARG A 52 -23.15 57.92 48.75
N ILE A 53 -23.36 59.16 48.29
CA ILE A 53 -23.93 60.24 49.11
C ILE A 53 -25.36 59.89 49.54
N SER A 54 -26.13 59.30 48.65
CA SER A 54 -27.50 58.83 48.90
C SER A 54 -27.55 57.74 49.99
N GLU A 55 -26.60 56.81 49.95
CA GLU A 55 -26.42 55.78 50.97
C GLU A 55 -26.11 56.41 52.35
N LEU A 56 -25.14 57.34 52.41
CA LEU A 56 -24.74 58.00 53.64
C LEU A 56 -25.83 58.90 54.24
N LEU A 57 -26.62 59.58 53.40
CA LEU A 57 -27.78 60.35 53.86
C LEU A 57 -28.84 59.43 54.47
N SER A 58 -29.12 58.31 53.81
CA SER A 58 -30.11 57.33 54.27
C SER A 58 -29.72 56.67 55.59
N GLU A 59 -28.43 56.49 55.87
CA GLU A 59 -27.96 55.96 57.16
C GLU A 59 -28.16 56.96 58.30
N LYS A 60 -28.00 58.26 58.02
CA LYS A 60 -28.10 59.33 59.02
C LYS A 60 -29.54 59.76 59.29
N ILE A 61 -30.41 59.71 58.29
CA ILE A 61 -31.81 60.10 58.39
C ILE A 61 -32.63 58.87 58.77
N LYS A 62 -33.00 58.75 60.05
CA LYS A 62 -33.72 57.56 60.56
C LYS A 62 -35.24 57.67 60.45
N ASP A 63 -35.76 58.85 60.11
CA ASP A 63 -37.20 59.13 59.98
C ASP A 63 -37.45 59.90 58.67
N ASP A 64 -38.38 59.43 57.84
CA ASP A 64 -38.75 60.00 56.54
C ASP A 64 -39.23 61.46 56.61
N ARG A 65 -39.61 61.95 57.80
CA ARG A 65 -40.03 63.36 58.01
C ARG A 65 -38.88 64.29 58.37
N GLN A 66 -37.69 63.77 58.63
CA GLN A 66 -36.54 64.56 59.04
C GLN A 66 -35.95 65.28 57.81
N VAL A 67 -35.95 66.61 57.87
CA VAL A 67 -35.34 67.44 56.82
C VAL A 67 -33.83 67.46 57.01
N VAL A 68 -33.10 67.26 55.92
CA VAL A 68 -31.65 67.33 55.90
C VAL A 68 -31.19 68.78 56.03
N ASN A 69 -30.39 69.05 57.04
CA ASN A 69 -29.82 70.36 57.32
C ASN A 69 -28.33 70.40 56.89
N GLU A 70 -27.70 71.57 57.04
CA GLU A 70 -26.29 71.75 56.66
C GLU A 70 -25.33 70.84 57.43
N GLN A 71 -25.63 70.48 58.68
CA GLN A 71 -24.76 69.63 59.50
C GLN A 71 -24.63 68.22 58.89
N HIS A 72 -25.73 67.67 58.36
CA HIS A 72 -25.69 66.38 57.68
C HIS A 72 -24.80 66.42 56.43
N ILE A 73 -24.82 67.53 55.68
CA ILE A 73 -23.98 67.71 54.49
C ILE A 73 -22.50 67.85 54.87
N ASP A 74 -22.20 68.61 55.95
CA ASP A 74 -20.82 68.76 56.44
C ASP A 74 -20.22 67.43 56.90
N GLU A 75 -21.02 66.57 57.54
CA GLU A 75 -20.60 65.23 57.93
C GLU A 75 -20.33 64.31 56.73
N ILE A 76 -21.12 64.44 55.66
CA ILE A 76 -20.91 63.68 54.43
C ILE A 76 -19.64 64.12 53.73
N ILE A 77 -19.41 65.44 53.60
CA ILE A 77 -18.19 65.98 53.00
C ILE A 77 -16.95 65.50 53.76
N LYS A 78 -17.02 65.37 55.09
CA LYS A 78 -15.93 64.83 55.90
C LYS A 78 -15.60 63.36 55.60
N VAL A 79 -16.60 62.56 55.22
CA VAL A 79 -16.43 61.15 54.88
C VAL A 79 -15.98 60.99 53.42
N MET A 80 -16.52 61.81 52.52
CA MET A 80 -16.24 61.77 51.08
C MET A 80 -14.95 62.51 50.67
N GLY A 81 -14.39 63.38 51.52
CA GLY A 81 -13.20 64.19 51.21
C GLY A 81 -13.54 65.54 50.59
N GLN A 82 -12.57 66.46 50.56
CA GLN A 82 -12.78 67.77 49.94
C GLN A 82 -12.65 67.67 48.41
N PRO A 83 -13.36 68.50 47.61
CA PRO A 83 -13.29 68.42 46.15
C PRO A 83 -11.87 68.59 45.58
N GLU A 84 -10.99 69.28 46.30
CA GLU A 84 -9.57 69.43 45.97
C GLU A 84 -8.77 68.12 46.10
N ASP A 85 -9.22 67.14 46.89
CA ASP A 85 -8.55 65.83 47.04
C ASP A 85 -8.70 64.95 45.78
N TYR A 86 -9.54 65.36 44.82
CA TYR A 86 -9.82 64.64 43.58
C TYR A 86 -8.94 65.11 42.40
N THR A 87 -8.04 66.08 42.62
CA THR A 87 -7.04 66.45 41.60
C THR A 87 -5.89 65.44 41.60
N PHE A 88 -5.76 64.70 40.51
CA PHE A 88 -4.65 63.77 40.30
C PHE A 88 -3.35 64.53 40.08
N ASP A 89 -2.39 64.41 41.00
CA ASP A 89 -1.01 64.83 40.77
C ASP A 89 -0.40 63.95 39.67
N GLU A 90 -0.11 64.55 38.51
CA GLU A 90 0.53 63.92 37.34
C GLU A 90 2.01 63.51 37.56
N GLU A 91 2.55 63.58 38.78
CA GLU A 91 3.99 63.41 39.02
C GLU A 91 4.45 62.03 39.52
N LEU A 92 3.57 61.01 39.62
CA LEU A 92 4.00 59.67 40.10
C LEU A 92 4.26 58.58 39.05
N PHE A 93 4.23 58.89 37.75
CA PHE A 93 4.46 57.90 36.69
C PHE A 93 5.63 58.26 35.76
N ASN A 94 6.85 58.14 36.27
CA ASN A 94 8.07 58.13 35.45
C ASN A 94 8.98 56.94 35.83
N ASP A 95 8.78 55.76 35.21
CA ASP A 95 9.81 54.94 34.52
C ASP A 95 9.19 53.70 33.81
N PRO A 96 9.87 52.96 32.91
CA PRO A 96 9.59 53.03 31.48
C PRO A 96 8.85 51.80 30.90
N LYS A 97 7.98 52.09 29.92
CA LYS A 97 7.56 51.25 28.77
C LYS A 97 7.47 49.73 28.99
N TYR A 98 6.33 49.28 29.52
CA TYR A 98 5.75 48.03 29.05
C TYR A 98 5.15 48.27 27.66
N SER A 99 5.88 47.84 26.63
CA SER A 99 5.27 47.60 25.33
C SER A 99 4.12 46.61 25.54
N TYR A 100 2.88 47.06 25.37
CA TYR A 100 1.79 46.14 25.06
C TYR A 100 2.16 45.43 23.77
N GLN A 101 2.80 44.27 23.89
CA GLN A 101 2.85 43.32 22.79
C GLN A 101 1.40 42.96 22.50
N SER A 102 0.90 43.46 21.39
CA SER A 102 -0.21 42.86 20.66
C SER A 102 0.10 41.36 20.55
N THR A 103 -0.50 40.56 21.42
CA THR A 103 -0.51 39.11 21.25
C THR A 103 -1.32 38.86 19.99
N SER A 104 -0.63 38.57 18.88
CA SER A 104 -1.24 38.04 17.67
C SER A 104 -2.20 36.91 18.08
N ALA A 105 -3.50 37.11 17.79
CA ALA A 105 -4.54 36.17 18.15
C ALA A 105 -4.23 34.81 17.48
N THR A 106 -3.74 33.85 18.26
CA THR A 106 -3.42 32.53 17.73
C THR A 106 -4.73 31.80 17.48
N LYS A 107 -5.08 31.63 16.21
CA LYS A 107 -6.30 30.95 15.78
C LYS A 107 -6.24 29.49 16.23
N LYS A 108 -7.29 29.02 16.90
CA LYS A 108 -7.42 27.63 17.35
C LYS A 108 -8.59 26.96 16.64
N LEU A 109 -8.42 25.68 16.32
CA LEU A 109 -9.47 24.90 15.67
C LEU A 109 -10.51 24.50 16.72
N PHE A 110 -11.72 25.01 16.55
CA PHE A 110 -12.90 24.63 17.29
C PHE A 110 -14.02 24.25 16.32
N ARG A 111 -14.93 23.38 16.73
CA ARG A 111 -16.20 23.15 16.01
C ARG A 111 -17.20 24.23 16.42
N ASP A 112 -17.87 24.82 15.44
CA ASP A 112 -18.85 25.90 15.66
C ASP A 112 -20.21 25.29 16.06
N GLY A 113 -20.66 25.54 17.28
CA GLY A 113 -21.94 25.05 17.80
C GLY A 113 -23.16 25.86 17.35
N ASP A 114 -22.96 27.10 16.89
CA ASP A 114 -24.03 28.03 16.53
C ASP A 114 -24.51 27.81 15.09
N ASP A 115 -23.58 27.53 14.16
CA ASP A 115 -23.86 27.18 12.74
C ASP A 115 -23.70 25.67 12.47
N LYS A 116 -24.43 24.86 13.25
CA LYS A 116 -24.39 23.38 13.14
C LYS A 116 -25.48 22.83 12.21
N ILE A 117 -25.06 22.06 11.21
CA ILE A 117 -25.94 21.13 10.48
C ILE A 117 -25.71 19.69 10.98
N LEU A 118 -24.45 19.25 10.97
CA LEU A 118 -23.97 18.07 11.69
C LEU A 118 -22.77 18.50 12.51
N GLY A 119 -22.76 18.27 13.83
CA GLY A 119 -21.61 18.40 14.72
C GLY A 119 -20.84 19.74 14.81
N GLY A 120 -21.04 20.71 13.92
CA GLY A 120 -20.30 21.97 13.86
C GLY A 120 -18.92 21.91 13.18
N VAL A 121 -18.51 20.72 12.72
CA VAL A 121 -17.14 20.44 12.26
C VAL A 121 -16.81 21.19 10.97
N SER A 122 -17.72 21.18 9.99
CA SER A 122 -17.50 21.84 8.70
C SER A 122 -17.46 23.36 8.83
N SER A 123 -18.27 23.94 9.71
CA SER A 123 -18.30 25.38 9.97
C SER A 123 -17.06 25.83 10.77
N GLY A 124 -16.65 25.02 11.77
CA GLY A 124 -15.40 25.23 12.50
C GLY A 124 -14.14 25.16 11.63
N LEU A 125 -14.05 24.15 10.75
CA LEU A 125 -12.98 24.05 9.74
C LEU A 125 -13.02 25.24 8.77
N GLY A 126 -14.20 25.67 8.34
CA GLY A 126 -14.37 26.85 7.52
C GLY A 126 -13.83 28.12 8.20
N HIS A 127 -14.19 28.34 9.45
CA HIS A 127 -13.68 29.45 10.25
C HIS A 127 -12.17 29.39 10.43
N TYR A 128 -11.59 28.22 10.73
CA TYR A 128 -10.15 28.06 10.89
C TYR A 128 -9.38 28.35 9.59
N PHE A 129 -9.78 27.75 8.47
CA PHE A 129 -9.11 27.89 7.17
C PHE A 129 -9.48 29.17 6.41
N GLY A 130 -10.50 29.92 6.85
CA GLY A 130 -10.99 31.12 6.16
C GLY A 130 -11.73 30.79 4.85
N ILE A 131 -12.34 29.61 4.75
CA ILE A 131 -13.08 29.13 3.57
C ILE A 131 -14.55 28.97 3.96
N ASP A 132 -15.47 29.21 3.02
CA ASP A 132 -16.90 28.97 3.25
C ASP A 132 -17.16 27.51 3.64
N ALA A 133 -17.96 27.31 4.70
CA ALA A 133 -18.38 26.00 5.20
C ALA A 133 -19.04 25.13 4.10
N ILE A 134 -19.65 25.75 3.08
CA ILE A 134 -20.22 25.04 1.92
C ILE A 134 -19.16 24.23 1.18
N TRP A 135 -17.96 24.78 0.95
CA TRP A 135 -16.89 24.06 0.27
C TRP A 135 -16.34 22.91 1.12
N VAL A 136 -16.25 23.10 2.44
CA VAL A 136 -15.87 22.03 3.37
C VAL A 136 -16.91 20.91 3.36
N ARG A 137 -18.20 21.24 3.24
CA ARG A 137 -19.30 20.25 3.11
C ARG A 137 -19.21 19.48 1.79
N ILE A 138 -18.93 20.15 0.67
CA ILE A 138 -18.73 19.50 -0.64
C ILE A 138 -17.50 18.58 -0.60
N PHE A 139 -16.42 19.01 0.04
CA PHE A 139 -15.23 18.18 0.24
C PHE A 139 -15.55 16.86 0.95
N TRP A 140 -16.34 16.92 2.03
CA TRP A 140 -16.81 15.70 2.70
C TRP A 140 -17.66 14.82 1.77
N LEU A 141 -18.57 15.39 0.99
CA LEU A 141 -19.36 14.63 0.01
C LEU A 141 -18.47 13.93 -1.02
N ILE A 142 -17.46 14.62 -1.56
CA ILE A 142 -16.50 14.04 -2.50
C ILE A 142 -15.72 12.90 -1.83
N LEU A 143 -15.28 13.05 -0.58
CA LEU A 143 -14.60 11.98 0.14
C LEU A 143 -15.51 10.77 0.41
N VAL A 144 -16.79 11.00 0.65
CA VAL A 144 -17.79 9.93 0.84
C VAL A 144 -18.02 9.15 -0.46
N PHE A 145 -18.27 9.85 -1.57
CA PHE A 145 -18.58 9.20 -2.85
C PHE A 145 -17.35 8.76 -3.64
N GLY A 146 -16.21 9.42 -3.47
CA GLY A 146 -14.97 9.11 -4.18
C GLY A 146 -14.13 8.03 -3.49
N ALA A 147 -13.89 8.16 -2.18
CA ALA A 147 -12.97 7.29 -1.44
C ALA A 147 -13.65 6.40 -0.39
N GLY A 148 -14.96 6.55 -0.17
CA GLY A 148 -15.74 5.74 0.78
C GLY A 148 -15.49 6.04 2.26
N PHE A 149 -14.30 6.51 2.65
CA PHE A 149 -13.95 6.76 4.05
C PHE A 149 -14.38 8.14 4.58
N GLY A 150 -14.92 9.02 3.74
CA GLY A 150 -15.26 10.39 4.13
C GLY A 150 -16.16 10.49 5.35
N VAL A 151 -17.06 9.52 5.54
CA VAL A 151 -17.95 9.52 6.71
C VAL A 151 -17.19 9.18 8.00
N LEU A 152 -16.30 8.19 7.96
CA LEU A 152 -15.48 7.81 9.11
C LEU A 152 -14.54 8.94 9.51
N ALA A 153 -13.88 9.57 8.54
CA ALA A 153 -13.03 10.71 8.79
C ALA A 153 -13.82 11.88 9.40
N TYR A 154 -15.05 12.14 8.94
CA TYR A 154 -15.91 13.16 9.54
C TYR A 154 -16.21 12.89 11.03
N ILE A 155 -16.54 11.64 11.36
CA ILE A 155 -16.83 11.22 12.74
C ILE A 155 -15.58 11.36 13.63
N ILE A 156 -14.40 11.01 13.11
CA ILE A 156 -13.13 11.20 13.83
C ILE A 156 -12.90 12.68 14.14
N PHE A 157 -13.07 13.56 13.15
CA PHE A 157 -12.96 15.01 13.37
C PHE A 157 -14.01 15.53 14.35
N TRP A 158 -15.22 14.97 14.36
CA TRP A 158 -16.26 15.36 15.30
C TRP A 158 -15.94 15.02 16.76
N ILE A 159 -15.26 13.89 17.00
CA ILE A 159 -14.80 13.47 18.33
C ILE A 159 -13.55 14.24 18.76
N LEU A 160 -12.61 14.47 17.84
CA LEU A 160 -11.29 15.04 18.15
C LEU A 160 -11.30 16.56 18.28
N VAL A 161 -12.19 17.26 17.55
CA VAL A 161 -12.26 18.72 17.58
C VAL A 161 -13.24 19.20 18.67
N PRO A 162 -12.79 19.97 19.67
CA PRO A 162 -13.65 20.48 20.74
C PRO A 162 -14.59 21.59 20.26
N GLU A 163 -15.74 21.74 20.91
CA GLU A 163 -16.74 22.79 20.63
C GLU A 163 -16.38 24.10 21.32
N ALA A 164 -16.51 25.22 20.60
CA ALA A 164 -16.36 26.55 21.20
C ALA A 164 -17.59 26.87 22.07
N LYS A 165 -17.40 26.92 23.40
CA LYS A 165 -18.47 27.19 24.37
C LYS A 165 -18.44 28.61 24.90
N THR A 166 -17.25 29.17 25.08
CA THR A 166 -17.09 30.52 25.64
C THR A 166 -17.01 31.58 24.54
N THR A 167 -17.42 32.82 24.83
CA THR A 167 -17.27 33.97 23.92
C THR A 167 -15.80 34.17 23.51
N ALA A 168 -14.86 33.92 24.42
CA ALA A 168 -13.43 33.93 24.11
C ALA A 168 -13.03 32.84 23.10
N GLU A 169 -13.52 31.61 23.23
CA GLU A 169 -13.25 30.52 22.26
C GLU A 169 -13.87 30.80 20.89
N LYS A 170 -15.07 31.40 20.84
CA LYS A 170 -15.71 31.81 19.58
C LYS A 170 -14.89 32.89 18.85
N LEU A 171 -14.35 33.86 19.60
CA LEU A 171 -13.45 34.88 19.06
C LEU A 171 -12.13 34.25 18.56
N GLN A 172 -11.54 33.31 19.30
CA GLN A 172 -10.33 32.58 18.90
C GLN A 172 -10.52 31.71 17.64
N MET A 173 -11.69 31.09 17.48
CA MET A 173 -12.05 30.29 16.29
C MET A 173 -12.10 31.17 15.03
N ARG A 174 -12.66 32.39 15.16
CA ARG A 174 -12.79 33.36 14.07
C ARG A 174 -11.50 34.15 13.81
N GLY A 175 -10.53 34.08 14.72
CA GLY A 175 -9.25 34.80 14.63
C GLY A 175 -9.34 36.26 15.11
N GLU A 176 -10.37 36.60 15.88
CA GLU A 176 -10.56 37.91 16.49
C GLU A 176 -9.78 38.00 17.82
N ALA A 177 -9.25 39.18 18.14
CA ALA A 177 -8.52 39.40 19.39
C ALA A 177 -9.46 39.36 20.60
N VAL A 178 -9.08 38.60 21.63
CA VAL A 178 -9.83 38.48 22.89
C VAL A 178 -9.51 39.68 23.78
N ASN A 179 -10.20 40.80 23.58
CA ASN A 179 -10.12 42.00 24.40
C ASN A 179 -11.50 42.39 24.93
N LEU A 180 -11.56 43.26 25.95
CA LEU A 180 -12.79 43.60 26.67
C LEU A 180 -13.86 44.19 25.74
N SER A 181 -13.46 45.01 24.77
CA SER A 181 -14.36 45.64 23.79
C SER A 181 -14.97 44.65 22.78
N ASN A 182 -14.22 43.65 22.31
CA ASN A 182 -14.75 42.60 21.42
C ASN A 182 -15.66 41.62 22.17
N ILE A 183 -15.37 41.32 23.44
CA ILE A 183 -16.22 40.49 24.28
C ILE A 183 -17.54 41.20 24.55
N GLU A 184 -17.52 42.48 24.93
CA GLU A 184 -18.73 43.27 25.17
C GLU A 184 -19.61 43.38 23.91
N ARG A 185 -18.99 43.68 22.75
CA ARG A 185 -19.69 43.68 21.46
C ARG A 185 -20.37 42.34 21.20
N LYS A 186 -19.66 41.22 21.41
CA LYS A 186 -20.20 39.90 21.11
C LYS A 186 -21.33 39.49 22.06
N ILE A 187 -21.21 39.85 23.34
CA ILE A 187 -22.26 39.64 24.34
C ILE A 187 -23.50 40.46 23.98
N LYS A 188 -23.35 41.73 23.59
CA LYS A 188 -24.46 42.60 23.19
C LYS A 188 -25.17 42.09 21.92
N GLU A 189 -24.41 41.59 20.93
CA GLU A 189 -24.94 40.90 19.76
C GLU A 189 -25.73 39.63 20.14
N GLU A 190 -25.19 38.79 21.02
CA GLU A 190 -25.89 37.57 21.49
C GLU A 190 -27.16 37.89 22.30
N PHE A 191 -27.15 38.93 23.13
CA PHE A 191 -28.32 39.38 23.89
C PHE A 191 -29.44 39.91 22.97
N ASN A 192 -29.09 40.65 21.92
CA ASN A 192 -30.05 41.12 20.93
C ASN A 192 -30.62 39.95 20.10
N ASP A 193 -29.78 39.01 19.65
CA ASP A 193 -30.24 37.81 18.93
C ASP A 193 -31.12 36.90 19.83
N LEU A 194 -30.85 36.87 21.15
CA LEU A 194 -31.71 36.22 22.13
C LEU A 194 -33.08 36.91 22.24
N GLY A 195 -33.10 38.24 22.31
CA GLY A 195 -34.33 39.03 22.33
C GLY A 195 -35.23 38.74 21.11
N ASP A 196 -34.62 38.70 19.93
CA ASP A 196 -35.32 38.39 18.69
C ASP A 196 -35.82 36.92 18.63
N ARG A 197 -35.01 35.96 19.09
CA ARG A 197 -35.41 34.55 19.17
C ARG A 197 -36.48 34.30 20.23
N ILE A 198 -36.45 34.98 21.38
CA ILE A 198 -37.46 34.83 22.44
C ILE A 198 -38.83 35.28 21.94
N ASN A 199 -38.88 36.38 21.17
CA ASN A 199 -40.10 36.83 20.51
C ASN A 199 -40.62 35.81 19.47
N ALA A 200 -39.73 35.20 18.67
CA ALA A 200 -40.11 34.18 17.70
C ALA A 200 -40.46 32.80 18.31
N THR A 201 -39.92 32.49 19.50
CA THR A 201 -40.14 31.21 20.19
C THR A 201 -41.37 31.26 21.09
N GLY A 202 -41.73 32.44 21.62
CA GLY A 202 -42.99 32.69 22.35
C GLY A 202 -44.24 32.32 21.57
N GLU A 203 -44.22 32.40 20.23
CA GLU A 203 -45.31 31.96 19.36
C GLU A 203 -45.34 30.44 19.09
N ARG A 204 -44.22 29.73 19.26
CA ARG A 204 -44.11 28.28 18.96
C ARG A 204 -44.22 27.36 20.17
N ILE A 205 -44.14 27.88 21.40
CA ILE A 205 -44.11 27.09 22.64
C ILE A 205 -45.50 26.64 23.13
N LYS A 206 -46.62 27.06 22.51
CA LYS A 206 -47.94 26.61 22.95
C LYS A 206 -48.20 25.11 22.80
N ASN A 207 -47.37 24.36 22.06
CA ASN A 207 -47.49 22.90 21.94
C ASN A 207 -46.11 22.24 21.73
N ALA A 208 -45.40 21.85 22.79
CA ALA A 208 -44.30 20.89 22.65
C ALA A 208 -44.01 20.16 23.97
N ASP A 209 -44.27 18.86 23.97
CA ASP A 209 -44.02 17.90 25.04
C ASP A 209 -42.54 17.84 25.46
N TYR A 210 -42.33 17.96 26.77
CA TYR A 210 -41.02 17.96 27.44
C TYR A 210 -40.60 16.52 27.82
N SER A 211 -40.35 15.66 26.83
CA SER A 211 -39.81 14.30 27.07
C SER A 211 -38.62 13.93 26.17
N ARG A 212 -38.11 14.85 25.35
CA ARG A 212 -37.04 14.60 24.35
C ARG A 212 -35.60 14.85 24.79
N ALA A 213 -35.35 15.25 26.04
CA ALA A 213 -33.98 15.54 26.48
C ALA A 213 -33.10 14.28 26.68
N LYS A 214 -33.71 13.09 26.84
CA LYS A 214 -33.00 11.81 27.00
C LYS A 214 -32.79 11.06 25.67
N SER A 215 -33.46 11.45 24.59
CA SER A 215 -33.36 10.76 23.29
C SER A 215 -32.17 11.21 22.45
N GLY A 216 -31.66 12.44 22.63
CA GLY A 216 -30.63 13.00 21.75
C GLY A 216 -29.33 12.20 21.67
N ALA A 217 -28.85 11.63 22.77
CA ALA A 217 -27.63 10.81 22.77
C ALA A 217 -27.86 9.41 22.14
N GLN A 218 -29.03 8.82 22.39
CA GLN A 218 -29.43 7.54 21.79
C GLN A 218 -29.64 7.70 20.27
N ASP A 219 -30.25 8.81 19.85
CA ASP A 219 -30.48 9.16 18.44
C ASP A 219 -29.16 9.38 17.70
N ILE A 220 -28.15 9.95 18.36
CA ILE A 220 -26.78 10.11 17.82
C ILE A 220 -26.07 8.76 17.67
N ILE A 221 -26.18 7.87 18.67
CA ILE A 221 -25.59 6.53 18.60
C ILE A 221 -26.28 5.69 17.51
N ASP A 222 -27.61 5.76 17.40
CA ASP A 222 -28.37 5.05 16.37
C ASP A 222 -28.09 5.59 14.97
N THR A 223 -27.90 6.90 14.81
CA THR A 223 -27.49 7.49 13.52
C THR A 223 -26.05 7.12 13.15
N LEU A 224 -25.11 7.16 14.10
CA LEU A 224 -23.74 6.65 13.90
C LEU A 224 -23.72 5.17 13.50
N GLY A 225 -24.51 4.33 14.18
CA GLY A 225 -24.64 2.91 13.87
C GLY A 225 -25.21 2.66 12.48
N LYS A 226 -26.28 3.37 12.10
CA LYS A 226 -26.88 3.30 10.75
C LYS A 226 -25.89 3.73 9.66
N VAL A 227 -25.13 4.80 9.92
CA VAL A 227 -24.13 5.32 8.98
C VAL A 227 -22.97 4.33 8.79
N LEU A 228 -22.46 3.77 9.89
CA LEU A 228 -21.40 2.76 9.85
C LEU A 228 -21.86 1.48 9.15
N ALA A 229 -23.08 1.01 9.44
CA ALA A 229 -23.68 -0.15 8.77
C ALA A 229 -23.89 0.11 7.26
N THR A 230 -24.30 1.33 6.89
CA THR A 230 -24.45 1.73 5.48
C THR A 230 -23.10 1.70 4.76
N PHE A 231 -22.03 2.18 5.41
CA PHE A 231 -20.67 2.11 4.86
C PHE A 231 -20.23 0.66 4.60
N PHE A 232 -20.33 -0.23 5.59
CA PHE A 232 -19.98 -1.64 5.39
C PHE A 232 -20.88 -2.33 4.35
N MET A 233 -22.15 -1.94 4.24
CA MET A 233 -23.05 -2.44 3.20
C MET A 233 -22.60 -2.00 1.80
N VAL A 234 -22.13 -0.75 1.64
CA VAL A 234 -21.57 -0.24 0.38
C VAL A 234 -20.28 -0.98 0.03
N VAL A 235 -19.35 -1.14 0.98
CA VAL A 235 -18.12 -1.91 0.78
C VAL A 235 -18.43 -3.35 0.40
N GLY A 236 -19.37 -4.00 1.09
CA GLY A 236 -19.84 -5.34 0.76
C GLY A 236 -20.37 -5.42 -0.67
N LYS A 237 -21.19 -4.45 -1.12
CA LYS A 237 -21.69 -4.40 -2.50
C LYS A 237 -20.55 -4.23 -3.52
N LEU A 238 -19.53 -3.41 -3.24
CA LEU A 238 -18.37 -3.26 -4.12
C LEU A 238 -17.60 -4.58 -4.28
N ILE A 239 -17.38 -5.30 -3.16
CA ILE A 239 -16.77 -6.64 -3.18
C ILE A 239 -17.64 -7.61 -3.99
N GLY A 240 -18.97 -7.56 -3.80
CA GLY A 240 -19.92 -8.37 -4.58
C GLY A 240 -19.80 -8.13 -6.09
N ILE A 241 -19.71 -6.86 -6.53
CA ILE A 241 -19.49 -6.50 -7.94
C ILE A 241 -18.18 -7.07 -8.46
N LEU A 242 -17.08 -6.92 -7.71
CA LEU A 242 -15.77 -7.43 -8.10
C LEU A 242 -15.78 -8.96 -8.29
N ILE A 243 -16.38 -9.69 -7.35
CA ILE A 243 -16.53 -11.16 -7.43
C ILE A 243 -17.32 -11.55 -8.69
N ILE A 244 -18.42 -10.85 -8.98
CA ILE A 244 -19.24 -11.09 -10.18
C ILE A 244 -18.40 -10.89 -11.44
N ILE A 245 -17.66 -9.78 -11.55
CA ILE A 245 -16.82 -9.48 -12.71
C ILE A 245 -15.79 -10.59 -12.92
N ILE A 246 -15.01 -10.94 -11.88
CA ILE A 246 -13.97 -11.96 -11.97
C ILE A 246 -14.58 -13.32 -12.37
N ALA A 247 -15.66 -13.72 -11.70
CA ALA A 247 -16.30 -15.00 -11.99
C ALA A 247 -16.89 -15.04 -13.41
N SER A 248 -17.48 -13.94 -13.88
CA SER A 248 -18.01 -13.85 -15.23
C SER A 248 -16.90 -13.91 -16.27
N SER A 249 -15.81 -13.17 -16.07
CA SER A 249 -14.64 -13.19 -16.97
C SER A 249 -14.04 -14.57 -17.08
N VAL A 250 -13.91 -15.31 -15.97
CA VAL A 250 -13.39 -16.69 -16.00
C VAL A 250 -14.35 -17.63 -16.71
N ILE A 251 -15.66 -17.57 -16.42
CA ILE A 251 -16.66 -18.43 -17.08
C ILE A 251 -16.71 -18.15 -18.58
N ILE A 252 -16.73 -16.87 -18.99
CA ILE A 252 -16.71 -16.49 -20.40
C ILE A 252 -15.41 -16.97 -21.06
N GLY A 253 -14.26 -16.76 -20.40
CA GLY A 253 -12.97 -17.25 -20.90
C GLY A 253 -12.92 -18.76 -21.06
N LEU A 254 -13.50 -19.52 -20.13
CA LEU A 254 -13.62 -20.97 -20.23
C LEU A 254 -14.53 -21.42 -21.37
N ILE A 255 -15.67 -20.73 -21.58
CA ILE A 255 -16.60 -21.05 -22.67
C ILE A 255 -15.94 -20.75 -24.02
N VAL A 256 -15.37 -19.56 -24.18
CA VAL A 256 -14.69 -19.15 -25.42
C VAL A 256 -13.48 -20.05 -25.66
N GLY A 257 -12.59 -20.22 -24.69
CA GLY A 257 -11.41 -21.06 -24.81
C GLY A 257 -11.76 -22.52 -25.09
N GLY A 258 -12.69 -23.11 -24.32
CA GLY A 258 -13.12 -24.48 -24.51
C GLY A 258 -13.77 -24.72 -25.87
N PHE A 259 -14.63 -23.80 -26.32
CA PHE A 259 -15.29 -23.88 -27.62
C PHE A 259 -14.30 -23.68 -28.78
N SER A 260 -13.42 -22.68 -28.68
CA SER A 260 -12.40 -22.40 -29.69
C SER A 260 -11.44 -23.59 -29.85
N LEU A 261 -10.88 -24.11 -28.75
CA LEU A 261 -9.96 -25.24 -28.78
C LEU A 261 -10.63 -26.52 -29.30
N SER A 262 -11.87 -26.78 -28.89
CA SER A 262 -12.61 -27.97 -29.33
C SER A 262 -13.00 -27.89 -30.81
N THR A 263 -13.41 -26.72 -31.29
CA THR A 263 -13.83 -26.53 -32.69
C THR A 263 -12.64 -26.64 -33.65
N ILE A 264 -11.50 -26.04 -33.29
CA ILE A 264 -10.26 -26.12 -34.10
C ILE A 264 -9.80 -27.58 -34.19
N GLY A 265 -9.75 -28.30 -33.06
CA GLY A 265 -9.39 -29.72 -33.03
C GLY A 265 -10.37 -30.61 -33.81
N PHE A 266 -11.67 -30.34 -33.75
CA PHE A 266 -12.69 -31.12 -34.48
C PHE A 266 -12.65 -30.88 -36.00
N LEU A 267 -12.40 -29.64 -36.45
CA LEU A 267 -12.34 -29.29 -37.87
C LEU A 267 -11.02 -29.67 -38.55
N GLY A 268 -10.03 -30.16 -37.79
CA GLY A 268 -8.70 -30.53 -38.31
C GLY A 268 -7.91 -29.33 -38.86
N ILE A 269 -8.28 -28.11 -38.47
CA ILE A 269 -7.62 -26.88 -38.93
C ILE A 269 -6.38 -26.68 -38.06
N GLY A 270 -5.24 -27.17 -38.53
CA GLY A 270 -3.92 -26.88 -37.97
C GLY A 270 -3.76 -27.22 -36.48
N ASN A 271 -3.27 -28.43 -36.19
CA ASN A 271 -2.90 -28.87 -34.83
C ASN A 271 -1.77 -28.03 -34.19
N GLU A 272 -1.22 -27.07 -34.93
CA GLU A 272 -0.09 -26.22 -34.53
C GLU A 272 -0.47 -25.12 -33.53
N PHE A 273 -1.74 -24.73 -33.44
CA PHE A 273 -2.16 -23.60 -32.60
C PHE A 273 -2.50 -23.98 -31.14
N ALA A 274 -2.71 -25.26 -30.84
CA ALA A 274 -3.15 -25.72 -29.52
C ALA A 274 -2.24 -26.83 -28.99
N GLN A 275 -1.13 -26.45 -28.35
CA GLN A 275 -0.31 -27.39 -27.57
C GLN A 275 -0.95 -27.58 -26.19
N PHE A 276 -1.60 -28.72 -25.98
CA PHE A 276 -2.05 -29.11 -24.65
C PHE A 276 -0.85 -29.58 -23.81
N PRO A 277 -0.95 -29.51 -22.46
CA PRO A 277 0.03 -30.16 -21.60
C PRO A 277 0.20 -31.66 -21.95
N PRO A 278 1.41 -32.24 -21.81
CA PRO A 278 1.69 -33.63 -22.23
C PRO A 278 0.71 -34.68 -21.69
N PHE A 279 0.14 -34.46 -20.50
CA PHE A 279 -0.83 -35.39 -19.92
C PHE A 279 -2.11 -35.55 -20.76
N PHE A 280 -2.49 -34.56 -21.58
CA PHE A 280 -3.67 -34.67 -22.45
C PHE A 280 -3.48 -35.68 -23.58
N TYR A 281 -2.24 -35.87 -24.05
CA TYR A 281 -1.94 -36.79 -25.14
C TYR A 281 -1.51 -38.17 -24.66
N LYS A 282 -0.90 -38.23 -23.47
CA LYS A 282 -0.35 -39.49 -22.93
C LYS A 282 -1.37 -40.36 -22.21
N THR A 283 -2.50 -39.85 -21.74
CA THR A 283 -3.46 -40.66 -20.95
C THR A 283 -4.38 -41.48 -21.87
N THR A 284 -4.94 -42.56 -21.34
CA THR A 284 -5.96 -43.36 -22.05
C THR A 284 -7.29 -42.62 -22.17
N VAL A 285 -7.52 -41.62 -21.31
CA VAL A 285 -8.68 -40.75 -21.37
C VAL A 285 -8.61 -39.85 -22.61
N PRO A 286 -9.66 -39.80 -23.45
CA PRO A 286 -9.62 -39.00 -24.67
C PRO A 286 -9.64 -37.50 -24.35
N ILE A 287 -8.96 -36.70 -25.18
CA ILE A 287 -8.72 -35.26 -24.96
C ILE A 287 -10.01 -34.49 -24.66
N TRP A 288 -11.10 -34.74 -25.40
CA TRP A 288 -12.38 -34.05 -25.20
C TRP A 288 -12.95 -34.28 -23.78
N LEU A 289 -12.79 -35.48 -23.23
CA LEU A 289 -13.25 -35.80 -21.89
C LEU A 289 -12.37 -35.11 -20.82
N LEU A 290 -11.06 -35.02 -21.04
CA LEU A 290 -10.18 -34.23 -20.18
C LEU A 290 -10.52 -32.74 -20.20
N VAL A 291 -10.78 -32.17 -21.38
CA VAL A 291 -11.19 -30.76 -21.53
C VAL A 291 -12.49 -30.51 -20.77
N THR A 292 -13.47 -31.41 -20.86
CA THR A 292 -14.73 -31.29 -20.11
C THR A 292 -14.54 -31.43 -18.60
N PHE A 293 -13.62 -32.27 -18.13
CA PHE A 293 -13.26 -32.34 -16.71
C PHE A 293 -12.59 -31.05 -16.22
N VAL A 294 -11.60 -30.51 -16.95
CA VAL A 294 -10.97 -29.23 -16.60
C VAL A 294 -12.00 -28.10 -16.59
N PHE A 295 -12.82 -27.99 -17.64
CA PHE A 295 -13.89 -27.00 -17.72
C PHE A 295 -14.81 -27.08 -16.51
N THR A 296 -15.27 -28.28 -16.17
CA THR A 296 -16.18 -28.52 -15.05
C THR A 296 -15.53 -28.21 -13.69
N ALA A 297 -14.28 -28.65 -13.50
CA ALA A 297 -13.52 -28.46 -12.27
C ALA A 297 -13.33 -26.97 -11.95
N VAL A 298 -13.16 -26.12 -12.97
CA VAL A 298 -12.99 -24.67 -12.80
C VAL A 298 -14.34 -23.94 -12.83
N ALA A 299 -15.23 -24.23 -13.78
CA ALA A 299 -16.48 -23.48 -13.95
C ALA A 299 -17.39 -23.55 -12.72
N ILE A 300 -17.51 -24.70 -12.07
CA ILE A 300 -18.46 -24.89 -10.96
C ILE A 300 -18.13 -24.01 -9.74
N PRO A 301 -16.89 -23.98 -9.21
CA PRO A 301 -16.49 -23.02 -8.18
C PRO A 301 -16.81 -21.57 -8.55
N PHE A 302 -16.55 -21.16 -9.80
CA PHE A 302 -16.83 -19.80 -10.25
C PHE A 302 -18.33 -19.51 -10.38
N ILE A 303 -19.16 -20.49 -10.73
CA ILE A 303 -20.63 -20.36 -10.69
C ILE A 303 -21.10 -20.11 -9.24
N PHE A 304 -20.54 -20.82 -8.26
CA PHE A 304 -20.84 -20.57 -6.85
C PHE A 304 -20.38 -19.19 -6.39
N LEU A 305 -19.19 -18.73 -6.81
CA LEU A 305 -18.69 -17.38 -6.53
C LEU A 305 -19.58 -16.30 -7.17
N PHE A 306 -19.98 -16.49 -8.43
CA PHE A 306 -20.89 -15.59 -9.13
C PHE A 306 -22.23 -15.46 -8.38
N MET A 307 -22.81 -16.60 -7.97
CA MET A 307 -24.06 -16.62 -7.18
C MET A 307 -23.88 -15.97 -5.80
N LEU A 308 -22.72 -16.14 -5.16
CA LEU A 308 -22.37 -15.48 -3.91
C LEU A 308 -22.28 -13.95 -4.11
N GLY A 309 -21.63 -13.49 -5.16
CA GLY A 309 -21.53 -12.07 -5.51
C GLY A 309 -22.91 -11.44 -5.75
N ILE A 310 -23.80 -12.12 -6.49
CA ILE A 310 -25.18 -11.67 -6.69
C ILE A 310 -25.94 -11.58 -5.37
N ARG A 311 -25.77 -12.56 -4.47
CA ARG A 311 -26.44 -12.58 -3.17
C ARG A 311 -25.97 -11.45 -2.25
N ILE A 312 -24.70 -11.06 -2.33
CA ILE A 312 -24.17 -9.89 -1.60
C ILE A 312 -24.80 -8.60 -2.14
N LEU A 313 -25.06 -8.53 -3.45
CA LEU A 313 -25.68 -7.37 -4.09
C LEU A 313 -27.17 -7.24 -3.81
N SER A 314 -27.87 -8.37 -3.76
CA SER A 314 -29.31 -8.44 -3.56
C SER A 314 -29.70 -9.58 -2.62
N ASN A 315 -30.31 -9.23 -1.50
CA ASN A 315 -30.86 -10.18 -0.53
C ASN A 315 -32.10 -10.94 -1.04
N ASN A 316 -32.68 -10.52 -2.18
CA ASN A 316 -33.91 -11.10 -2.73
C ASN A 316 -33.65 -12.23 -3.75
N VAL A 317 -32.38 -12.62 -3.94
CA VAL A 317 -32.03 -13.67 -4.88
C VAL A 317 -32.34 -15.02 -4.27
N LYS A 318 -33.26 -15.77 -4.90
CA LYS A 318 -33.58 -17.13 -4.47
C LYS A 318 -32.33 -17.99 -4.55
N SER A 319 -31.97 -18.63 -3.45
CA SER A 319 -30.90 -19.63 -3.46
C SER A 319 -31.31 -20.77 -4.40
N MET A 320 -30.34 -21.30 -5.13
CA MET A 320 -30.51 -22.54 -5.89
C MET A 320 -31.13 -23.63 -5.01
N GLY A 321 -32.00 -24.46 -5.61
CA GLY A 321 -32.56 -25.63 -4.94
C GLY A 321 -31.47 -26.54 -4.38
N LYS A 322 -31.74 -27.21 -3.26
CA LYS A 322 -30.79 -28.14 -2.62
C LYS A 322 -30.31 -29.20 -3.61
N THR A 323 -31.22 -29.75 -4.42
CA THR A 323 -30.92 -30.73 -5.46
C THR A 323 -29.93 -30.19 -6.47
N PHE A 324 -30.15 -28.99 -7.02
CA PHE A 324 -29.27 -28.40 -8.04
C PHE A 324 -27.85 -28.12 -7.52
N LYS A 325 -27.72 -27.69 -6.26
CA LYS A 325 -26.41 -27.50 -5.62
C LYS A 325 -25.68 -28.84 -5.44
N LEU A 326 -26.39 -29.87 -4.98
CA LEU A 326 -25.80 -31.20 -4.79
C LEU A 326 -25.40 -31.85 -6.12
N THR A 327 -26.19 -31.66 -7.18
CA THR A 327 -25.82 -32.17 -8.52
C THR A 327 -24.57 -31.51 -9.06
N LEU A 328 -24.41 -30.19 -8.89
CA LEU A 328 -23.19 -29.48 -9.29
C LEU A 328 -21.98 -29.94 -8.49
N VAL A 329 -22.10 -30.10 -7.18
CA VAL A 329 -21.00 -30.63 -6.35
C VAL A 329 -20.65 -32.06 -6.75
N GLY A 330 -21.64 -32.92 -7.01
CA GLY A 330 -21.40 -34.28 -7.48
C GLY A 330 -20.64 -34.31 -8.82
N LEU A 331 -21.07 -33.48 -9.78
CA LEU A 331 -20.44 -33.39 -11.10
C LEU A 331 -19.02 -32.79 -11.01
N TRP A 332 -18.80 -31.83 -10.10
CA TRP A 332 -17.47 -31.31 -9.78
C TRP A 332 -16.55 -32.38 -9.20
N ILE A 333 -17.03 -33.19 -8.26
CA ILE A 333 -16.24 -34.30 -7.68
C ILE A 333 -15.86 -35.31 -8.77
N VAL A 334 -16.78 -35.69 -9.66
CA VAL A 334 -16.49 -36.60 -10.79
C VAL A 334 -15.39 -36.04 -11.69
N ALA A 335 -15.45 -34.74 -12.00
CA ALA A 335 -14.42 -34.08 -12.81
C ALA A 335 -13.05 -34.11 -12.12
N ILE A 336 -12.99 -33.81 -10.82
CA ILE A 336 -11.76 -33.87 -10.02
C ILE A 336 -11.20 -35.30 -9.97
N LEU A 337 -12.04 -36.30 -9.73
CA LEU A 337 -11.61 -37.71 -9.73
C LEU A 337 -11.07 -38.15 -11.09
N GLY A 338 -11.70 -37.70 -12.19
CA GLY A 338 -11.22 -37.93 -13.54
C GLY A 338 -9.83 -37.34 -13.78
N LEU A 339 -9.60 -36.09 -13.37
CA LEU A 339 -8.29 -35.45 -13.48
C LEU A 339 -7.23 -36.12 -12.60
N ILE A 340 -7.59 -36.54 -11.38
CA ILE A 340 -6.68 -37.27 -10.49
C ILE A 340 -6.29 -38.62 -11.12
N PHE A 341 -7.26 -39.38 -11.63
CA PHE A 341 -7.00 -40.64 -12.31
C PHE A 341 -6.05 -40.45 -13.50
N SER A 342 -6.33 -39.48 -14.36
CA SER A 342 -5.48 -39.15 -15.51
C SER A 342 -4.08 -38.68 -15.09
N GLY A 343 -3.96 -37.93 -13.99
CA GLY A 343 -2.67 -37.53 -13.43
C GLY A 343 -1.84 -38.73 -12.95
N ILE A 344 -2.48 -39.67 -12.23
CA ILE A 344 -1.83 -40.92 -11.78
C ILE A 344 -1.40 -41.77 -12.97
N GLU A 345 -2.25 -41.91 -13.98
CA GLU A 345 -1.94 -42.68 -15.19
C GLU A 345 -0.80 -42.04 -16.00
N TYR A 346 -0.80 -40.72 -16.15
CA TYR A 346 0.31 -40.01 -16.77
C TYR A 346 1.61 -40.29 -16.02
N SER A 347 1.59 -40.17 -14.69
CA SER A 347 2.75 -40.41 -13.84
C SER A 347 3.25 -41.85 -13.95
N SER A 348 2.37 -42.84 -14.13
CA SER A 348 2.80 -44.23 -14.30
C SER A 348 3.45 -44.47 -15.67
N LYS A 349 3.06 -43.71 -16.71
CA LYS A 349 3.64 -43.80 -18.06
C LYS A 349 5.04 -43.20 -18.21
N VAL A 350 5.49 -42.42 -17.25
CA VAL A 350 6.83 -41.81 -17.20
C VAL A 350 7.62 -42.27 -15.96
N ALA A 351 7.25 -43.42 -15.39
CA ALA A 351 7.77 -43.85 -14.10
C ALA A 351 9.20 -44.44 -14.16
N TYR A 352 9.63 -44.91 -15.33
CA TYR A 352 10.92 -45.62 -15.47
C TYR A 352 11.77 -45.05 -16.60
N ASP A 353 13.03 -44.79 -16.31
CA ASP A 353 14.04 -44.55 -17.33
C ASP A 353 14.47 -45.87 -17.96
N GLY A 354 14.89 -45.84 -19.22
CA GLY A 354 15.45 -46.97 -19.95
C GLY A 354 16.71 -46.53 -20.69
N PHE A 355 17.62 -47.46 -20.91
CA PHE A 355 18.93 -47.15 -21.48
C PHE A 355 19.29 -48.13 -22.58
N ASN A 356 19.86 -47.59 -23.67
CA ASN A 356 20.57 -48.36 -24.68
C ASN A 356 21.98 -47.80 -24.82
N THR A 357 22.98 -48.58 -24.44
CA THR A 357 24.39 -48.15 -24.42
C THR A 357 25.19 -48.94 -25.43
N LYS A 358 25.94 -48.25 -26.28
CA LYS A 358 26.89 -48.85 -27.22
C LYS A 358 28.24 -48.15 -27.13
N ASN A 359 29.30 -48.93 -27.14
CA ASN A 359 30.68 -48.44 -27.22
C ASN A 359 31.15 -48.56 -28.66
N HIS A 360 31.83 -47.52 -29.15
CA HIS A 360 32.45 -47.49 -30.46
C HIS A 360 33.92 -47.12 -30.32
N ASP A 361 34.80 -48.02 -30.74
CA ASP A 361 36.24 -47.78 -30.71
C ASP A 361 36.60 -46.70 -31.75
N LEU A 362 37.41 -45.73 -31.34
CA LEU A 362 37.95 -44.72 -32.24
C LEU A 362 39.31 -45.22 -32.72
N LEU A 363 39.40 -45.59 -33.99
CA LEU A 363 40.65 -45.99 -34.65
C LEU A 363 41.54 -44.77 -34.91
N TRP A 364 41.89 -44.05 -33.85
CA TRP A 364 42.68 -42.83 -33.86
C TRP A 364 44.02 -43.07 -33.15
N THR A 365 45.10 -42.60 -33.76
CA THR A 365 46.45 -42.64 -33.20
C THR A 365 46.74 -41.33 -32.47
N SER A 366 47.20 -41.40 -31.22
CA SER A 366 47.44 -40.26 -30.32
C SER A 366 48.62 -39.34 -30.71
N THR A 367 49.03 -39.36 -31.98
CA THR A 367 50.16 -38.60 -32.50
C THR A 367 49.81 -37.15 -32.83
N ASP A 368 48.53 -36.83 -32.97
CA ASP A 368 48.03 -35.51 -33.35
C ASP A 368 46.96 -35.02 -32.36
N THR A 369 46.45 -33.80 -32.53
CA THR A 369 45.36 -33.24 -31.73
C THR A 369 44.01 -33.72 -32.26
N LEU A 370 43.17 -34.30 -31.40
CA LEU A 370 41.79 -34.67 -31.76
C LEU A 370 40.87 -33.44 -31.68
N ASN A 371 40.42 -32.96 -32.82
CA ASN A 371 39.47 -31.86 -32.91
C ASN A 371 38.04 -32.39 -32.71
N ILE A 372 37.36 -31.92 -31.67
CA ILE A 372 35.99 -32.32 -31.35
C ILE A 372 35.05 -31.20 -31.73
N LYS A 373 34.08 -31.50 -32.60
CA LYS A 373 33.12 -30.51 -33.10
C LYS A 373 31.71 -31.09 -33.10
N MET A 374 30.73 -30.27 -32.71
CA MET A 374 29.31 -30.57 -32.87
C MET A 374 28.82 -30.00 -34.22
N ILE A 375 28.12 -30.82 -35.00
CA ILE A 375 27.54 -30.43 -36.30
C ILE A 375 26.02 -30.54 -36.25
N GLY A 376 25.32 -29.60 -36.86
CA GLY A 376 23.89 -29.70 -37.10
C GLY A 376 23.63 -29.95 -38.58
N ASP A 377 22.38 -30.22 -38.92
CA ASP A 377 21.92 -30.35 -40.31
C ASP A 377 20.92 -29.24 -40.63
N ASP A 378 21.29 -28.38 -41.58
CA ASP A 378 20.46 -27.26 -42.06
C ASP A 378 19.15 -27.73 -42.70
N GLN A 379 19.02 -29.01 -43.07
CA GLN A 379 17.76 -29.59 -43.53
C GLN A 379 16.71 -29.70 -42.44
N TYR A 380 17.14 -29.83 -41.18
CA TYR A 380 16.24 -30.06 -40.04
C TYR A 380 16.07 -28.80 -39.19
N ALA A 381 17.15 -28.08 -38.88
CA ALA A 381 17.11 -26.89 -38.05
C ALA A 381 18.22 -25.89 -38.39
N ASP A 382 18.00 -24.59 -38.15
CA ASP A 382 19.01 -23.54 -38.41
C ASP A 382 20.26 -23.76 -37.54
N THR A 383 21.33 -24.23 -38.18
CA THR A 383 22.61 -24.56 -37.54
C THR A 383 23.32 -23.36 -36.93
N LYS A 384 22.93 -22.12 -37.30
CA LYS A 384 23.49 -20.90 -36.72
C LYS A 384 23.15 -20.72 -35.24
N THR A 385 22.11 -21.40 -34.76
CA THR A 385 21.60 -21.24 -33.39
C THR A 385 21.66 -22.52 -32.56
N MET A 386 22.52 -23.48 -32.92
CA MET A 386 22.77 -24.73 -32.17
C MET A 386 22.88 -24.45 -30.67
N ARG A 387 21.76 -24.67 -29.97
CA ARG A 387 21.60 -24.50 -28.54
C ARG A 387 20.86 -25.73 -28.06
N LYS A 388 21.25 -26.21 -26.89
CA LYS A 388 20.50 -27.25 -26.18
C LYS A 388 19.08 -26.73 -25.96
N ARG A 389 18.10 -27.35 -26.62
CA ARG A 389 16.67 -27.09 -26.42
C ARG A 389 16.12 -28.26 -25.61
N HIS A 390 15.32 -27.94 -24.60
CA HIS A 390 14.61 -28.94 -23.81
C HIS A 390 13.40 -29.55 -24.56
N GLY A 391 13.07 -29.02 -25.73
CA GLY A 391 11.98 -29.50 -26.57
C GLY A 391 12.44 -30.40 -27.71
N PHE A 392 11.46 -30.82 -28.50
CA PHE A 392 11.65 -31.50 -29.77
C PHE A 392 10.97 -30.68 -30.88
N GLU A 393 11.38 -30.91 -32.11
CA GLU A 393 10.77 -30.37 -33.33
C GLU A 393 10.35 -31.54 -34.22
N ILE A 394 9.26 -31.38 -34.97
CA ILE A 394 8.86 -32.39 -35.96
C ILE A 394 9.56 -32.02 -37.26
N VAL A 395 10.37 -32.93 -37.78
CA VAL A 395 11.14 -32.76 -39.02
C VAL A 395 10.81 -33.89 -39.98
N VAL A 396 11.01 -33.66 -41.27
CA VAL A 396 10.81 -34.69 -42.29
C VAL A 396 12.17 -35.22 -42.73
N ASP A 397 12.46 -36.48 -42.41
CA ASP A 397 13.66 -37.19 -42.84
C ASP A 397 13.29 -38.24 -43.90
N ASN A 398 13.80 -38.08 -45.13
CA ASN A 398 13.52 -38.98 -46.27
C ASN A 398 12.01 -39.24 -46.53
N GLY A 399 11.16 -38.23 -46.31
CA GLY A 399 9.71 -38.32 -46.48
C GLY A 399 8.94 -38.91 -45.30
N VAL A 400 9.61 -39.18 -44.18
CA VAL A 400 9.01 -39.68 -42.93
C VAL A 400 9.14 -38.61 -41.84
N GLU A 401 8.04 -38.32 -41.15
CA GLU A 401 8.05 -37.42 -39.98
C GLU A 401 8.80 -38.08 -38.81
N LYS A 402 9.81 -37.40 -38.30
CA LYS A 402 10.62 -37.78 -37.15
C LYS A 402 10.69 -36.65 -36.14
N LEU A 403 11.01 -37.00 -34.91
CA LEU A 403 11.34 -36.04 -33.86
C LEU A 403 12.81 -35.67 -33.97
N TYR A 404 13.08 -34.39 -33.93
CA TYR A 404 14.40 -33.80 -33.81
C TYR A 404 14.57 -33.26 -32.39
N SER A 405 15.66 -33.59 -31.72
CA SER A 405 16.02 -32.96 -30.44
C SER A 405 17.51 -32.74 -30.32
N SER A 406 17.89 -31.62 -29.68
CA SER A 406 19.27 -31.27 -29.33
C SER A 406 19.59 -31.53 -27.86
N LYS A 407 18.80 -32.35 -27.15
CA LYS A 407 19.05 -32.74 -25.76
C LYS A 407 20.18 -33.78 -25.70
N ILE A 408 21.40 -33.31 -25.94
CA ILE A 408 22.63 -34.10 -25.89
C ILE A 408 23.50 -33.58 -24.75
N LYS A 409 24.26 -34.50 -24.16
CA LYS A 409 25.35 -34.22 -23.22
C LYS A 409 26.62 -34.84 -23.75
N LEU A 410 27.71 -34.10 -23.67
CA LEU A 410 29.05 -34.54 -24.00
C LEU A 410 29.92 -34.45 -22.75
N ASP A 411 30.44 -35.59 -22.34
CA ASP A 411 31.40 -35.76 -21.27
C ASP A 411 32.71 -36.32 -21.84
N ILE A 412 33.82 -36.03 -21.18
CA ILE A 412 35.15 -36.47 -21.57
C ILE A 412 35.84 -37.05 -20.35
N ALA A 413 36.21 -38.33 -20.45
CA ALA A 413 36.77 -39.09 -19.36
C ALA A 413 38.06 -39.80 -19.78
N LYS A 414 38.86 -40.19 -18.79
CA LYS A 414 40.05 -41.02 -19.01
C LYS A 414 39.63 -42.45 -19.37
N SER A 415 40.20 -42.99 -20.44
CA SER A 415 40.06 -44.39 -20.85
C SER A 415 40.86 -45.29 -19.91
N ASP A 416 40.23 -46.39 -19.48
CA ASP A 416 40.93 -47.49 -18.79
C ASP A 416 41.76 -48.35 -19.75
N THR A 417 41.60 -48.13 -21.05
CA THR A 417 42.35 -48.81 -22.11
C THR A 417 43.34 -47.84 -22.76
N ASN A 418 44.34 -48.37 -23.47
CA ASN A 418 45.25 -47.55 -24.27
C ASN A 418 44.61 -47.04 -25.57
N MET A 419 43.31 -47.24 -25.77
CA MET A 419 42.58 -46.82 -26.96
C MET A 419 41.54 -45.76 -26.59
N ALA A 420 41.29 -44.85 -27.54
CA ALA A 420 40.17 -43.94 -27.46
C ALA A 420 38.89 -44.64 -27.91
N TYR A 421 37.78 -44.42 -27.22
CA TYR A 421 36.48 -44.91 -27.63
C TYR A 421 35.38 -43.93 -27.19
N ILE A 422 34.25 -43.95 -27.90
CA ILE A 422 33.07 -43.17 -27.53
C ILE A 422 31.98 -44.11 -27.02
N LYS A 423 31.44 -43.80 -25.84
CA LYS A 423 30.27 -44.45 -25.28
C LYS A 423 29.05 -43.60 -25.59
N ILE A 424 28.11 -44.18 -26.33
CA ILE A 424 26.85 -43.54 -26.68
C ILE A 424 25.76 -44.21 -25.84
N ARG A 425 25.26 -43.48 -24.85
CA ARG A 425 24.16 -43.90 -23.98
C ARG A 425 22.91 -43.12 -24.37
N LYS A 426 21.94 -43.83 -24.90
CA LYS A 426 20.61 -43.31 -25.26
C LYS A 426 19.67 -43.58 -24.10
N GLU A 427 18.89 -42.58 -23.71
CA GLU A 427 17.95 -42.61 -22.61
C GLU A 427 16.55 -42.22 -23.07
N ALA A 428 15.54 -42.92 -22.55
CA ALA A 428 14.13 -42.61 -22.77
C ALA A 428 13.30 -43.08 -21.56
N GLU A 429 12.20 -42.38 -21.29
CA GLU A 429 11.22 -42.74 -20.26
C GLU A 429 10.15 -43.70 -20.80
N GLY A 430 9.60 -44.53 -19.92
CA GLY A 430 8.48 -45.41 -20.24
C GLY A 430 7.67 -45.84 -19.02
N ASP A 431 6.57 -46.54 -19.30
CA ASP A 431 5.67 -47.14 -18.33
C ASP A 431 6.27 -48.38 -17.65
N THR A 432 7.20 -49.04 -18.34
CA THR A 432 8.01 -50.14 -17.81
C THR A 432 9.46 -49.97 -18.27
N ARG A 433 10.41 -50.52 -17.51
CA ARG A 433 11.83 -50.55 -17.89
C ARG A 433 12.06 -51.18 -19.27
N SER A 434 11.27 -52.21 -19.63
CA SER A 434 11.37 -52.87 -20.93
C SER A 434 10.98 -51.94 -22.07
N ASN A 435 9.83 -51.27 -21.96
CA ASN A 435 9.36 -50.33 -22.98
C ASN A 435 10.30 -49.11 -23.06
N ALA A 436 10.75 -48.60 -21.92
CA ALA A 436 11.73 -47.51 -21.87
C ALA A 436 13.04 -47.88 -22.61
N ASN A 437 13.55 -49.11 -22.44
CA ASN A 437 14.72 -49.58 -23.19
C ASN A 437 14.44 -49.67 -24.70
N GLN A 438 13.25 -50.12 -25.12
CA GLN A 438 12.86 -50.16 -26.53
C GLN A 438 12.78 -48.75 -27.14
N PHE A 439 12.22 -47.78 -26.42
CA PHE A 439 12.19 -46.38 -26.87
C PHE A 439 13.61 -45.80 -26.99
N ALA A 440 14.50 -46.12 -26.03
CA ALA A 440 15.90 -45.71 -26.09
C ALA A 440 16.66 -46.37 -27.26
N GLU A 441 16.27 -47.58 -27.67
CA GLU A 441 16.84 -48.25 -28.85
C GLU A 441 16.49 -47.57 -30.17
N GLN A 442 15.27 -47.02 -30.26
CA GLN A 442 14.76 -46.32 -31.44
C GLN A 442 15.38 -44.94 -31.66
N ILE A 443 16.16 -44.41 -30.71
CA ILE A 443 16.88 -43.14 -30.88
C ILE A 443 18.00 -43.34 -31.91
N GLU A 444 18.00 -42.53 -32.96
CA GLU A 444 19.01 -42.49 -34.01
C GLU A 444 20.01 -41.37 -33.73
N TYR A 445 21.25 -41.73 -33.42
CA TYR A 445 22.36 -40.80 -33.21
C TYR A 445 23.55 -41.23 -34.07
N LYS A 446 24.19 -40.29 -34.75
CA LYS A 446 25.33 -40.55 -35.64
C LYS A 446 26.52 -39.67 -35.24
N PHE A 447 27.70 -40.16 -35.60
CA PHE A 447 28.96 -39.42 -35.50
C PHE A 447 29.88 -39.88 -36.64
N SER A 448 30.88 -39.07 -36.96
CA SER A 448 31.92 -39.43 -37.93
C SER A 448 33.30 -39.01 -37.43
N LEU A 449 34.30 -39.83 -37.75
CA LEU A 449 35.70 -39.56 -37.46
C LEU A 449 36.46 -39.57 -38.78
N THR A 450 37.07 -38.44 -39.13
CA THR A 450 37.92 -38.30 -40.32
C THR A 450 39.29 -37.79 -39.87
N ASP A 451 40.30 -38.67 -39.98
CA ASP A 451 41.65 -38.43 -39.48
C ASP A 451 41.67 -38.08 -37.98
N SER A 452 41.91 -36.81 -37.65
CA SER A 452 41.91 -36.27 -36.28
C SER A 452 40.69 -35.38 -36.00
N ASN A 453 39.65 -35.41 -36.85
CA ASN A 453 38.43 -34.60 -36.66
C ASN A 453 37.25 -35.49 -36.29
N LEU A 454 36.83 -35.43 -35.02
CA LEU A 454 35.63 -36.08 -34.51
C LEU A 454 34.44 -35.13 -34.65
N GLN A 455 33.53 -35.45 -35.57
CA GLN A 455 32.29 -34.73 -35.78
C GLN A 455 31.15 -35.50 -35.11
N LEU A 456 30.52 -34.85 -34.13
CA LEU A 456 29.40 -35.36 -33.35
C LEU A 456 28.13 -34.65 -33.81
N ASP A 457 27.05 -35.37 -34.07
CA ASP A 457 25.78 -34.71 -34.34
C ASP A 457 25.32 -33.95 -33.09
N GLY A 458 24.94 -32.69 -33.25
CA GLY A 458 24.32 -31.83 -32.24
C GLY A 458 22.82 -32.09 -32.08
N TYR A 459 22.34 -33.19 -32.66
CA TYR A 459 20.95 -33.61 -32.60
C TYR A 459 20.85 -35.14 -32.67
N PHE A 460 19.68 -35.67 -32.29
CA PHE A 460 19.29 -37.03 -32.57
C PHE A 460 17.89 -37.05 -33.18
N LEU A 461 17.59 -38.11 -33.91
CA LEU A 461 16.27 -38.37 -34.46
C LEU A 461 15.58 -39.50 -33.70
N SER A 462 14.25 -39.46 -33.64
CA SER A 462 13.44 -40.50 -33.00
C SER A 462 12.06 -40.59 -33.66
N ASN A 463 11.36 -41.70 -33.46
CA ASN A 463 10.02 -41.91 -34.00
C ASN A 463 9.00 -40.95 -33.38
N LEU A 464 8.07 -40.42 -34.18
CA LEU A 464 7.03 -39.48 -33.74
C LEU A 464 6.20 -40.01 -32.55
N GLU A 465 5.98 -41.32 -32.47
CA GLU A 465 5.27 -41.97 -31.37
C GLU A 465 5.95 -41.75 -30.00
N ASN A 466 7.26 -41.48 -29.99
CA ASN A 466 8.06 -41.28 -28.79
C ASN A 466 8.17 -39.82 -28.34
N MET A 467 7.40 -38.90 -28.93
CA MET A 467 7.42 -37.43 -28.72
C MET A 467 7.46 -37.04 -27.25
N TYR A 468 6.85 -37.89 -26.45
CA TYR A 468 6.55 -37.65 -25.07
C TYR A 468 7.52 -38.37 -24.12
N GLN A 469 8.39 -39.25 -24.59
CA GLN A 469 9.20 -40.16 -23.76
C GLN A 469 10.52 -39.57 -23.25
N ASN A 470 10.58 -38.24 -23.05
CA ASN A 470 11.72 -37.47 -22.52
C ASN A 470 13.08 -38.08 -22.86
N GLN A 471 13.48 -37.93 -24.12
CA GLN A 471 14.64 -38.62 -24.66
C GLN A 471 15.91 -37.80 -24.49
N GLU A 472 17.04 -38.45 -24.21
CA GLU A 472 18.35 -37.80 -24.09
C GLU A 472 19.46 -38.71 -24.63
N VAL A 473 20.52 -38.11 -25.18
CA VAL A 473 21.73 -38.83 -25.59
C VAL A 473 22.91 -38.31 -24.80
N GLU A 474 23.56 -39.21 -24.05
CA GLU A 474 24.79 -38.96 -23.33
C GLU A 474 25.96 -39.58 -24.10
N LEU A 475 26.91 -38.74 -24.46
CA LEU A 475 28.15 -39.11 -25.11
C LEU A 475 29.26 -39.00 -24.08
N THR A 476 30.01 -40.08 -23.85
CA THR A 476 31.23 -40.02 -23.04
C THR A 476 32.40 -40.41 -23.93
N LEU A 477 33.28 -39.46 -24.19
CA LEU A 477 34.51 -39.67 -24.94
C LEU A 477 35.61 -40.12 -23.98
N TYR A 478 36.02 -41.39 -24.10
CA TYR A 478 37.10 -41.96 -23.31
C TYR A 478 38.41 -41.83 -24.05
N LEU A 479 39.39 -41.18 -23.42
CA LEU A 479 40.68 -40.86 -24.03
C LEU A 479 41.86 -41.47 -23.27
N PRO A 480 42.87 -42.04 -23.95
CA PRO A 480 44.08 -42.54 -23.29
C PRO A 480 44.93 -41.38 -22.77
N VAL A 481 45.72 -41.65 -21.73
CA VAL A 481 46.64 -40.65 -21.15
C VAL A 481 47.62 -40.15 -22.22
N ASN A 482 47.90 -38.84 -22.20
CA ASN A 482 48.67 -38.08 -23.18
C ASN A 482 47.97 -37.76 -24.50
N SER A 483 46.69 -38.12 -24.69
CA SER A 483 45.92 -37.58 -25.81
C SER A 483 45.75 -36.07 -25.67
N ILE A 484 45.89 -35.34 -26.78
CA ILE A 484 45.58 -33.91 -26.85
C ILE A 484 44.28 -33.75 -27.62
N ILE A 485 43.37 -32.93 -27.09
CA ILE A 485 42.11 -32.59 -27.72
C ILE A 485 41.97 -31.09 -27.90
N TYR A 486 41.20 -30.69 -28.90
CA TYR A 486 40.74 -29.32 -29.08
C TYR A 486 39.22 -29.30 -29.11
N LEU A 487 38.62 -28.47 -28.26
CA LEU A 487 37.18 -28.32 -28.15
C LEU A 487 36.71 -27.16 -29.04
N ASP A 488 36.02 -27.45 -30.14
CA ASP A 488 35.47 -26.40 -30.99
C ASP A 488 34.39 -25.59 -30.26
N LYS A 489 34.17 -24.34 -30.66
CA LYS A 489 33.13 -23.46 -30.09
C LYS A 489 31.74 -24.12 -30.07
N SER A 490 31.44 -24.95 -31.06
CA SER A 490 30.17 -25.67 -31.17
C SER A 490 29.89 -26.64 -30.01
N THR A 491 30.91 -27.09 -29.29
CA THR A 491 30.76 -28.01 -28.14
C THR A 491 30.19 -27.32 -26.90
N LYS A 492 30.24 -25.98 -26.82
CA LYS A 492 29.93 -25.20 -25.62
C LYS A 492 28.65 -25.63 -24.91
N THR A 493 27.53 -25.72 -25.64
CA THR A 493 26.22 -26.00 -25.04
C THR A 493 25.98 -27.48 -24.71
N TYR A 494 26.90 -28.36 -25.10
CA TYR A 494 26.76 -29.81 -24.98
C TYR A 494 27.69 -30.38 -23.90
N LEU A 495 28.82 -29.72 -23.62
CA LEU A 495 29.71 -30.12 -22.53
C LEU A 495 28.93 -30.17 -21.21
N TYR A 496 29.12 -31.24 -20.45
CA TYR A 496 28.39 -31.46 -19.22
C TYR A 496 29.21 -32.29 -18.22
N ASN A 497 29.57 -31.63 -17.11
CA ASN A 497 30.36 -32.18 -15.99
C ASN A 497 31.71 -32.74 -16.45
N VAL A 498 32.47 -31.98 -17.24
CA VAL A 498 33.78 -32.45 -17.71
C VAL A 498 34.85 -32.20 -16.66
N ASP A 499 35.35 -33.29 -16.06
CA ASP A 499 36.39 -33.23 -15.05
C ASP A 499 37.72 -32.70 -15.63
N ASN A 500 38.20 -31.59 -15.08
CA ASN A 500 39.47 -30.98 -15.46
C ASN A 500 40.27 -30.52 -14.24
N VAL A 501 41.60 -30.48 -14.39
CA VAL A 501 42.56 -30.25 -13.30
C VAL A 501 42.49 -28.82 -12.77
N ASP A 502 42.15 -27.88 -13.64
CA ASP A 502 42.15 -26.45 -13.37
C ASP A 502 40.77 -25.94 -12.86
N ASP A 503 39.79 -26.84 -12.70
CA ASP A 503 38.42 -26.54 -12.28
C ASP A 503 37.76 -25.44 -13.17
N ILE A 504 38.07 -25.46 -14.47
CA ILE A 504 37.50 -24.58 -15.48
C ILE A 504 36.05 -25.02 -15.74
N TYR A 505 35.13 -24.06 -15.80
CA TYR A 505 33.75 -24.34 -16.16
C TYR A 505 33.67 -24.89 -17.60
N ASP A 506 32.86 -25.93 -17.82
CA ASP A 506 32.65 -26.56 -19.14
C ASP A 506 32.48 -25.56 -20.30
N ASP A 507 31.67 -24.52 -20.06
CA ASP A 507 31.35 -23.46 -21.02
C ASP A 507 32.56 -22.61 -21.46
N ASP A 508 33.61 -22.57 -20.64
CA ASP A 508 34.85 -21.84 -20.82
C ASP A 508 35.99 -22.74 -21.31
N MET A 509 35.80 -24.06 -21.33
CA MET A 509 36.76 -25.01 -21.90
C MET A 509 36.80 -24.95 -23.44
N VAL A 510 35.82 -24.32 -24.09
CA VAL A 510 35.78 -24.26 -25.55
C VAL A 510 36.85 -23.34 -26.14
N ARG A 511 37.33 -23.67 -27.35
CA ARG A 511 38.40 -22.99 -28.09
C ARG A 511 39.80 -23.14 -27.46
N HIS A 512 39.95 -24.12 -26.59
CA HIS A 512 41.18 -24.41 -25.87
C HIS A 512 41.66 -25.84 -26.12
N HIS A 513 42.95 -26.05 -25.89
CA HIS A 513 43.59 -27.35 -26.01
C HIS A 513 43.72 -28.00 -24.64
N PHE A 514 43.32 -29.26 -24.52
CA PHE A 514 43.44 -30.01 -23.28
C PHE A 514 44.24 -31.28 -23.51
N LYS A 515 45.07 -31.62 -22.52
CA LYS A 515 45.79 -32.88 -22.48
C LYS A 515 45.15 -33.79 -21.44
N MET A 516 44.86 -35.03 -21.82
CA MET A 516 44.40 -36.05 -20.87
C MET A 516 45.55 -36.51 -19.98
N THR A 517 45.43 -36.26 -18.68
CA THR A 517 46.38 -36.71 -17.65
C THR A 517 45.79 -37.87 -16.84
N ALA A 518 46.54 -38.36 -15.85
CA ALA A 518 46.03 -39.40 -14.95
C ALA A 518 44.87 -38.91 -14.05
N THR A 519 44.84 -37.60 -13.75
CA THR A 519 43.91 -36.94 -12.84
C THR A 519 42.74 -36.25 -13.53
N GLY A 520 42.84 -35.96 -14.83
CA GLY A 520 41.79 -35.29 -15.60
C GLY A 520 42.35 -34.52 -16.81
N LEU A 521 41.54 -33.67 -17.42
CA LEU A 521 41.99 -32.79 -18.50
C LEU A 521 42.79 -31.60 -17.93
N GLU A 522 44.02 -31.40 -18.40
CA GLU A 522 44.86 -30.24 -18.09
C GLU A 522 44.82 -29.27 -19.27
N CYS A 523 44.53 -27.99 -19.03
CA CYS A 523 44.49 -27.02 -20.11
C CYS A 523 45.90 -26.55 -20.51
N LEU A 524 46.18 -26.54 -21.82
CA LEU A 524 47.48 -26.14 -22.36
C LEU A 524 47.58 -24.64 -22.66
N ASP A 525 46.45 -23.95 -22.85
CA ASP A 525 46.39 -22.56 -23.31
C ASP A 525 45.39 -21.65 -22.54
N CYS A 526 44.93 -22.05 -21.35
CA CYS A 526 43.93 -21.32 -20.55
C CYS A 526 44.50 -20.27 -19.56
N SER A 527 45.72 -19.77 -19.80
CA SER A 527 46.42 -18.92 -18.81
C SER A 527 45.69 -17.62 -18.42
N GLU A 528 44.81 -17.09 -19.27
CA GLU A 528 43.97 -15.91 -18.98
C GLU A 528 42.71 -16.25 -18.18
N ILE A 529 42.10 -17.42 -18.42
CA ILE A 529 40.89 -17.88 -17.72
C ILE A 529 41.22 -18.18 -16.25
N ILE A 530 42.33 -18.88 -16.02
CA ILE A 530 42.80 -19.25 -14.68
C ILE A 530 43.10 -17.98 -13.85
N LYS A 531 43.72 -16.96 -14.45
CA LYS A 531 43.99 -15.68 -13.77
C LYS A 531 42.73 -14.92 -13.38
N ASN A 532 41.73 -14.83 -14.26
CA ASN A 532 40.46 -14.15 -13.95
C ASN A 532 39.67 -14.82 -12.82
N LYS A 533 39.87 -16.13 -12.60
CA LYS A 533 39.24 -16.87 -11.50
C LYS A 533 39.82 -16.49 -10.13
N ASP A 534 41.11 -16.12 -10.09
CA ASP A 534 41.81 -15.74 -8.87
C ASP A 534 41.69 -14.24 -8.53
N ASP A 535 41.42 -13.38 -9.52
CA ASP A 535 41.62 -11.94 -9.35
C ASP A 535 40.41 -11.14 -8.84
N ASP A 536 39.12 -11.41 -9.14
CA ASP A 536 38.04 -10.50 -8.69
C ASP A 536 36.64 -11.12 -8.49
N GLU A 537 36.15 -11.20 -7.25
CA GLU A 537 34.75 -11.47 -6.90
C GLU A 537 34.14 -10.30 -6.10
N LEU A 538 33.29 -9.48 -6.73
CA LEU A 538 32.48 -8.46 -6.05
C LEU A 538 31.04 -8.95 -5.86
N ASN A 539 30.67 -9.26 -4.61
CA ASN A 539 29.36 -9.73 -4.22
C ASN A 539 28.62 -8.68 -3.37
N MET A 540 27.61 -8.01 -3.92
CA MET A 540 26.79 -7.00 -3.23
C MET A 540 25.39 -7.54 -2.93
N LYS A 541 25.01 -7.55 -1.65
CA LYS A 541 23.67 -7.92 -1.16
C LYS A 541 23.00 -6.72 -0.51
N ILE A 542 21.80 -6.38 -0.96
CA ILE A 542 20.98 -5.31 -0.38
C ILE A 542 19.78 -5.98 0.30
N ASP A 543 19.59 -5.73 1.59
CA ASP A 543 18.43 -6.18 2.35
C ASP A 543 17.86 -5.07 3.23
N VAL A 544 16.75 -5.36 3.92
CA VAL A 544 16.08 -4.41 4.84
C VAL A 544 16.97 -3.95 6.01
N ASN A 545 18.13 -4.57 6.23
CA ASN A 545 19.09 -4.20 7.26
C ASN A 545 20.29 -3.43 6.70
N GLY A 546 20.34 -3.15 5.39
CA GLY A 546 21.36 -2.33 4.74
C GLY A 546 22.07 -3.00 3.55
N ILE A 547 23.27 -2.51 3.23
CA ILE A 547 24.10 -2.98 2.10
C ILE A 547 25.28 -3.81 2.64
N ASP A 548 25.40 -5.08 2.23
CA ASP A 548 26.54 -5.98 2.50
C ASP A 548 27.34 -6.17 1.20
N ILE A 549 28.49 -5.51 1.09
CA ILE A 549 29.44 -5.65 -0.03
C ILE A 549 30.56 -6.59 0.41
N ARG A 550 30.82 -7.64 -0.37
CA ARG A 550 31.97 -8.54 -0.24
C ARG A 550 32.85 -8.37 -1.45
N VAL A 551 34.14 -8.12 -1.24
CA VAL A 551 35.14 -8.02 -2.29
C VAL A 551 36.17 -9.10 -2.05
N ASN A 552 36.51 -9.85 -3.08
CA ASN A 552 37.66 -10.74 -3.10
C ASN A 552 38.57 -10.24 -4.23
N GLU A 553 39.71 -9.66 -3.87
CA GLU A 553 40.69 -9.15 -4.83
C GLU A 553 42.02 -9.84 -4.53
N ASN A 554 42.57 -10.57 -5.51
CA ASN A 554 43.83 -11.34 -5.37
C ASN A 554 43.86 -12.24 -4.12
N GLY A 555 42.76 -12.95 -3.84
CA GLY A 555 42.61 -13.83 -2.68
C GLY A 555 42.42 -13.12 -1.32
N LYS A 556 42.36 -11.79 -1.27
CA LYS A 556 42.07 -11.02 -0.05
C LYS A 556 40.58 -10.71 0.06
N LYS A 557 39.94 -11.29 1.08
CA LYS A 557 38.51 -11.10 1.37
C LYS A 557 38.28 -9.85 2.22
N SER A 558 37.55 -8.89 1.67
CA SER A 558 37.07 -7.67 2.33
C SER A 558 35.56 -7.67 2.42
N ARG A 559 35.00 -7.15 3.53
CA ARG A 559 33.54 -7.05 3.73
C ARG A 559 33.18 -5.69 4.28
N VAL A 560 32.25 -5.00 3.63
CA VAL A 560 31.70 -3.71 4.04
C VAL A 560 30.21 -3.87 4.30
N LYS A 561 29.76 -3.53 5.51
CA LYS A 561 28.34 -3.44 5.84
C LYS A 561 27.96 -2.00 6.12
N VAL A 562 26.95 -1.50 5.40
CA VAL A 562 26.36 -0.18 5.62
C VAL A 562 24.96 -0.37 6.20
N GLY A 563 24.78 -0.02 7.48
CA GLY A 563 23.49 -0.08 8.18
C GLY A 563 22.81 1.29 8.32
N GLU A 564 21.53 1.29 8.69
CA GLU A 564 20.58 2.42 8.60
C GLU A 564 20.76 3.57 9.62
N ASN A 565 21.92 3.73 10.27
CA ASN A 565 22.15 4.81 11.24
C ASN A 565 23.28 5.75 10.79
N ILE A 566 22.98 6.62 9.81
CA ILE A 566 23.77 7.83 9.58
C ILE A 566 22.93 9.03 10.03
N LEU A 567 22.97 9.30 11.34
CA LEU A 567 22.58 10.60 11.89
C LEU A 567 23.61 11.64 11.42
N LEU A 568 23.23 12.47 10.45
CA LEU A 568 23.98 13.67 10.10
C LEU A 568 23.83 14.68 11.24
N ASN A 569 24.78 14.69 12.17
CA ASN A 569 24.94 15.80 13.09
C ASN A 569 26.42 16.16 13.30
N ASN A 570 26.79 17.30 12.72
CA ASN A 570 27.86 18.24 13.03
C ASN A 570 29.23 17.77 13.61
N LYS A 571 30.27 18.29 12.92
CA LYS A 571 31.68 18.54 13.31
C LYS A 571 32.63 17.35 13.36
N HIS A 572 33.60 17.39 12.41
CA HIS A 572 34.94 16.77 12.33
C HIS A 572 35.01 15.29 12.79
N TRP A 573 35.60 14.38 12.02
CA TRP A 573 37.02 14.00 12.14
C TRP A 573 37.43 13.15 10.94
N ILE A 574 38.73 13.21 10.67
CA ILE A 574 39.50 12.58 9.59
C ILE A 574 39.47 11.05 9.70
N LEU A 575 39.14 10.35 8.61
CA LEU A 575 39.47 8.93 8.46
C LEU A 575 40.94 8.81 8.04
N THR A 576 41.75 8.17 8.88
CA THR A 576 43.05 7.65 8.48
C THR A 576 42.81 6.26 7.90
N ILE A 577 43.46 6.01 6.75
CA ILE A 577 43.35 4.83 5.88
C ILE A 577 43.65 3.54 6.63
#